data_AF-S6UG85-F1
#
_entry.id   AF-S6UG85-F1
#
_cell.length_a   1.000
_cell.length_b   1.000
_cell.length_c   1.000
_cell.angle_alpha   90.00
_cell.angle_beta   90.00
_cell.angle_gamma   90.00
#
_symmetry.space_group_name_H-M   'P 1'
#
loop_
_entity.id
_entity.type
_entity.pdbx_description
1 polymer ?
#
loop_
_entity_poly.entity_id
_entity_poly.type
_entity_poly.pdbx_seq_one_letter_code
_entity_poly.pdbx_strand_id
1 'polypeptide(L)'
;GLESALERAAACIDAGADMVFPEAITELAMYKQFANRAGVPILANITEFGATPLFTVDELREADVSLVLYPLSAFRAMNKAAENVYSAIRRDGSQKNVIDSMQTRMELYDAIDYHTFEQKLDALFAQKKG
;
A
#
# COMPACT_ATOMS: atom_id res chain seq x y z
N GLY A 1 -25.66 -6.63 9.10
CA GLY A 1 -25.56 -5.38 9.88
C GLY A 1 -24.37 -5.46 10.82
N LEU A 2 -24.06 -4.37 11.53
CA LEU A 2 -22.89 -4.24 12.41
C LEU A 2 -22.83 -5.33 13.50
N GLU A 3 -23.94 -5.61 14.18
CA GLU A 3 -23.97 -6.60 15.27
C GLU A 3 -23.54 -8.00 14.82
N SER A 4 -24.13 -8.50 13.72
CA SER A 4 -23.74 -9.78 13.13
C SER A 4 -22.28 -9.81 12.67
N ALA A 5 -21.69 -8.67 12.32
CA ALA A 5 -20.27 -8.59 11.99
C ALA A 5 -19.39 -8.68 13.25
N LEU A 6 -19.81 -8.10 14.37
CA LEU A 6 -19.15 -8.22 15.67
C LEU A 6 -19.21 -9.66 16.21
N GLU A 7 -20.34 -10.35 16.07
CA GLU A 7 -20.47 -11.77 16.43
C GLU A 7 -19.52 -12.66 15.63
N ARG A 8 -19.42 -12.42 14.31
CA ARG A 8 -18.46 -13.15 13.45
C ARG A 8 -17.01 -12.85 13.84
N ALA A 9 -16.69 -11.59 14.13
CA ALA A 9 -15.36 -11.21 14.60
C ALA A 9 -14.99 -11.95 15.89
N ALA A 10 -15.90 -12.00 16.87
CA ALA A 10 -15.70 -12.74 18.11
C ALA A 10 -15.46 -14.24 17.85
N ALA A 11 -16.26 -14.87 16.98
CA ALA A 11 -16.06 -16.28 16.61
C ALA A 11 -14.69 -16.52 15.92
N CYS A 12 -14.21 -15.59 15.10
CA CYS A 12 -12.88 -15.67 14.51
C CYS A 12 -11.78 -15.55 15.57
N ILE A 13 -11.95 -14.67 16.56
CA ILE A 13 -11.01 -14.50 17.67
C ILE A 13 -10.97 -15.76 18.54
N ASP A 14 -12.13 -16.32 18.89
CA ASP A 14 -12.23 -17.58 19.64
C ASP A 14 -11.58 -18.76 18.90
N ALA A 15 -11.57 -18.70 17.56
CA ALA A 15 -10.87 -19.65 16.70
C ALA A 15 -9.35 -19.40 16.59
N GLY A 16 -8.83 -18.32 17.20
CA GLY A 16 -7.40 -18.01 17.28
C GLY A 16 -6.91 -16.89 16.36
N ALA A 17 -7.80 -16.04 15.84
CA ALA A 17 -7.36 -14.88 15.05
C ALA A 17 -6.70 -13.80 15.93
N ASP A 18 -5.46 -13.42 15.60
CA ASP A 18 -4.71 -12.36 16.30
C ASP A 18 -5.18 -10.94 15.98
N MET A 19 -5.92 -10.76 14.89
CA MET A 19 -6.43 -9.47 14.43
C MET A 19 -7.77 -9.65 13.70
N VAL A 20 -8.57 -8.58 13.66
CA VAL A 20 -9.83 -8.56 12.89
C VAL A 20 -9.77 -7.51 11.79
N PHE A 21 -10.29 -7.88 10.63
CA PHE A 21 -10.51 -6.98 9.50
C PHE A 21 -12.01 -6.81 9.25
N PRO A 22 -12.63 -5.74 9.78
CA PRO A 22 -13.99 -5.39 9.41
C PRO A 22 -14.01 -4.66 8.05
N GLU A 23 -14.56 -5.34 7.04
CA GLU A 23 -14.68 -4.82 5.67
C GLU A 23 -15.80 -3.76 5.55
N ALA A 24 -15.63 -2.82 4.61
CA ALA A 24 -16.65 -1.84 4.19
C ALA A 24 -17.20 -0.95 5.33
N ILE A 25 -16.33 -0.54 6.26
CA ILE A 25 -16.68 0.43 7.30
C ILE A 25 -16.89 1.82 6.71
N THR A 26 -18.01 2.49 7.02
CA THR A 26 -18.37 3.81 6.47
C THR A 26 -18.10 4.96 7.43
N GLU A 27 -17.89 4.68 8.71
CA GLU A 27 -17.75 5.69 9.76
C GLU A 27 -16.68 5.28 10.80
N LEU A 28 -15.87 6.23 11.26
CA LEU A 28 -14.84 6.00 12.30
C LEU A 28 -15.43 5.43 13.60
N ALA A 29 -16.65 5.82 13.96
CA ALA A 29 -17.34 5.32 15.15
C ALA A 29 -17.61 3.80 15.10
N MET A 30 -17.71 3.21 13.90
CA MET A 30 -17.84 1.76 13.77
C MET A 30 -16.51 1.06 14.09
N TYR A 31 -15.37 1.63 13.67
CA TYR A 31 -14.05 1.08 14.04
C TYR A 31 -13.87 1.05 15.57
N LYS A 32 -14.26 2.11 16.28
CA LYS A 32 -14.24 2.12 17.75
C LYS A 32 -15.09 1.01 18.36
N GLN A 33 -16.28 0.75 17.80
CA GLN A 33 -17.12 -0.35 18.27
C GLN A 33 -16.45 -1.72 18.07
N PHE A 34 -15.80 -1.93 16.92
CA PHE A 34 -15.01 -3.13 16.67
C PHE A 34 -13.83 -3.24 17.65
N ALA A 35 -13.01 -2.19 17.79
CA ALA A 35 -11.85 -2.21 18.68
C ALA A 35 -12.24 -2.52 20.14
N ASN A 36 -13.29 -1.85 20.63
CA ASN A 36 -13.80 -2.05 22.00
C ASN A 36 -14.33 -3.48 22.23
N ARG A 37 -14.92 -4.12 21.22
CA ARG A 37 -15.56 -5.43 21.37
C ARG A 37 -14.64 -6.59 21.07
N ALA A 38 -13.74 -6.41 20.09
CA ALA A 38 -12.84 -7.46 19.62
C ALA A 38 -11.73 -7.75 20.64
N GLY A 39 -11.21 -6.74 21.34
CA GLY A 39 -10.09 -6.92 22.26
C GLY A 39 -8.77 -7.35 21.59
N VAL A 40 -8.74 -7.39 20.26
CA VAL A 40 -7.56 -7.64 19.43
C VAL A 40 -7.38 -6.48 18.43
N PRO A 41 -6.16 -6.26 17.90
CA PRO A 41 -5.90 -5.20 16.94
C PRO A 41 -6.83 -5.22 15.71
N ILE A 42 -7.25 -4.04 15.28
CA ILE A 42 -8.09 -3.85 14.10
C ILE A 42 -7.26 -3.43 12.89
N LEU A 43 -7.54 -4.04 11.75
CA LEU A 43 -6.98 -3.72 10.46
C LEU A 43 -8.03 -2.97 9.60
N ALA A 44 -7.65 -1.82 9.06
CA ALA A 44 -8.46 -1.06 8.11
C ALA A 44 -7.94 -1.23 6.67
N ASN A 45 -8.86 -1.41 5.74
CA ASN A 45 -8.59 -1.43 4.30
C ASN A 45 -9.01 -0.12 3.67
N ILE A 46 -8.03 0.73 3.36
CA ILE A 46 -8.26 2.02 2.70
C ILE A 46 -7.93 1.84 1.22
N THR A 47 -8.94 1.38 0.48
CA THR A 47 -8.88 1.18 -0.97
C THR A 47 -9.71 2.23 -1.69
N GLU A 48 -9.22 2.72 -2.84
CA GLU A 48 -9.92 3.74 -3.60
C GLU A 48 -11.19 3.21 -4.25
N PHE A 49 -12.18 4.10 -4.40
CA PHE A 49 -13.46 3.83 -5.08
C PHE A 49 -14.29 2.72 -4.41
N GLY A 50 -14.03 2.45 -3.13
CA GLY A 50 -14.83 1.55 -2.28
C GLY A 50 -15.92 2.29 -1.49
N ALA A 51 -16.55 1.55 -0.57
CA ALA A 51 -17.55 2.11 0.35
C ALA A 51 -16.93 2.85 1.54
N THR A 52 -15.71 2.48 1.93
CA THR A 52 -14.99 3.09 3.05
C THR A 52 -14.38 4.42 2.63
N PRO A 53 -14.67 5.53 3.34
CA PRO A 53 -14.00 6.81 3.12
C PRO A 53 -12.48 6.68 3.26
N LEU A 54 -11.73 7.52 2.56
CA LEU A 54 -10.27 7.50 2.58
C LEU A 54 -9.72 8.19 3.84
N PHE A 55 -9.98 7.59 5.00
CA PHE A 55 -9.49 8.08 6.29
C PHE A 55 -7.96 8.09 6.32
N THR A 56 -7.44 9.11 6.99
CA THR A 56 -6.01 9.27 7.27
C THR A 56 -5.55 8.29 8.35
N VAL A 57 -4.24 8.07 8.42
CA VAL A 57 -3.63 7.26 9.48
C VAL A 57 -3.95 7.83 10.86
N ASP A 58 -4.03 9.15 11.01
CA ASP A 58 -4.30 9.80 12.28
C ASP A 58 -5.76 9.63 12.70
N GLU A 59 -6.72 9.80 11.79
CA GLU A 59 -8.14 9.52 12.05
C GLU A 59 -8.38 8.05 12.43
N LEU A 60 -7.71 7.12 11.73
CA LEU A 60 -7.78 5.69 12.04
C LEU A 60 -7.16 5.39 13.41
N ARG A 61 -6.04 6.03 13.76
CA ARG A 61 -5.42 5.89 15.09
C ARG A 61 -6.33 6.40 16.18
N GLU A 62 -6.97 7.55 15.99
CA GLU A 62 -7.96 8.11 16.92
C GLU A 62 -9.20 7.22 17.08
N ALA A 63 -9.47 6.36 16.09
CA ALA A 63 -10.52 5.36 16.07
C ALA A 63 -10.07 3.96 16.56
N ASP A 64 -8.88 3.86 17.19
CA ASP A 64 -8.31 2.62 17.75
C ASP A 64 -8.00 1.53 16.70
N VAL A 65 -7.79 1.93 15.44
CA VAL A 65 -7.27 1.05 14.40
C VAL A 65 -5.76 0.91 14.55
N SER A 66 -5.28 -0.33 14.51
CA SER A 66 -3.88 -0.66 14.75
C SER A 66 -3.04 -0.82 13.48
N LEU A 67 -3.69 -1.17 12.36
CA LEU A 67 -3.03 -1.35 11.07
C LEU A 67 -3.90 -0.80 9.94
N VAL A 68 -3.28 -0.18 8.95
CA VAL A 68 -3.93 0.24 7.71
C VAL A 68 -3.20 -0.36 6.52
N LEU A 69 -3.96 -0.85 5.53
CA LEU A 69 -3.42 -1.24 4.24
C LEU A 69 -3.98 -0.37 3.12
N TYR A 70 -3.10 -0.08 2.16
CA TYR A 70 -3.35 0.67 0.93
C TYR A 70 -3.12 -0.29 -0.25
N PRO A 71 -4.06 -1.20 -0.54
CA PRO A 71 -3.74 -2.41 -1.29
C PRO A 71 -3.44 -2.15 -2.76
N LEU A 72 -4.12 -1.15 -3.35
CA LEU A 72 -4.12 -0.92 -4.78
C LEU A 72 -3.62 0.47 -5.17
N SER A 73 -3.34 1.36 -4.22
CA SER A 73 -3.01 2.77 -4.47
C SER A 73 -1.83 2.91 -5.45
N ALA A 74 -0.70 2.27 -5.12
CA ALA A 74 0.50 2.30 -5.96
C ALA A 74 0.24 1.62 -7.32
N PHE A 75 -0.42 0.47 -7.32
CA PHE A 75 -0.69 -0.29 -8.55
C PHE A 75 -1.61 0.48 -9.52
N ARG A 76 -2.66 1.13 -9.01
CA ARG A 76 -3.56 1.99 -9.79
C ARG A 76 -2.81 3.19 -10.37
N ALA A 77 -1.95 3.84 -9.57
CA ALA A 77 -1.12 4.94 -10.05
C ALA A 77 -0.16 4.50 -11.17
N MET A 78 0.52 3.36 -10.99
CA MET A 78 1.40 2.77 -12.00
C MET A 78 0.66 2.47 -13.30
N ASN A 79 -0.53 1.86 -13.22
CA ASN A 79 -1.35 1.57 -14.41
C ASN A 79 -1.76 2.85 -15.14
N LYS A 80 -2.09 3.91 -14.41
CA LYS A 80 -2.44 5.19 -15.03
C LYS A 80 -1.24 5.86 -15.73
N ALA A 81 -0.06 5.77 -15.12
CA ALA A 81 1.18 6.24 -15.74
C ALA A 81 1.52 5.43 -17.02
N ALA A 82 1.38 4.11 -16.97
CA ALA A 82 1.57 3.24 -18.13
C ALA A 82 0.59 3.57 -19.27
N GLU A 83 -0.69 3.77 -18.96
CA GLU A 83 -1.71 4.20 -19.93
C GLU A 83 -1.33 5.53 -20.61
N ASN A 84 -0.84 6.51 -19.84
CA ASN A 84 -0.38 7.80 -20.37
C ASN A 84 0.76 7.61 -21.40
N VAL A 85 1.77 6.81 -21.05
CA VAL A 85 2.92 6.55 -21.92
C VAL A 85 2.52 5.81 -23.19
N TYR A 86 1.74 4.73 -23.07
CA TYR A 86 1.30 3.98 -24.25
C TYR A 86 0.39 4.82 -25.17
N SER A 87 -0.46 5.66 -24.59
CA SER A 87 -1.30 6.57 -25.36
C SER A 87 -0.49 7.63 -26.11
N ALA A 88 0.54 8.20 -25.47
CA ALA A 88 1.45 9.15 -26.11
C ALA A 88 2.23 8.51 -27.25
N ILE A 89 2.79 7.31 -27.05
CA ILE A 89 3.51 6.56 -28.10
C ILE A 89 2.59 6.29 -29.29
N ARG A 90 1.35 5.84 -29.04
CA ARG A 90 0.39 5.55 -30.13
C ARG A 90 0.00 6.79 -30.92
N ARG A 91 -0.17 7.93 -30.25
CA ARG A 91 -0.59 9.20 -30.86
C ARG A 91 0.56 9.88 -31.61
N ASP A 92 1.73 9.95 -30.99
CA ASP A 92 2.85 10.80 -31.43
C ASP A 92 3.94 10.01 -32.15
N GLY A 93 3.87 8.67 -32.14
CA GLY A 93 4.94 7.78 -32.59
C GLY A 93 6.16 7.78 -31.66
N SER A 94 6.07 8.43 -30.48
CA SER A 94 7.17 8.58 -29.52
C SER A 94 6.66 8.99 -28.14
N GLN A 95 7.45 8.70 -27.09
CA GLN A 95 7.21 9.10 -25.70
C GLN A 95 7.79 10.48 -25.33
N LYS A 96 8.40 11.21 -26.28
CA LYS A 96 9.12 12.48 -26.03
C LYS A 96 8.32 13.50 -25.19
N ASN A 97 7.01 13.56 -25.39
CA ASN A 97 6.15 14.54 -24.73
C ASN A 97 5.73 14.16 -23.30
N VAL A 98 6.16 13.01 -22.79
CA VAL A 98 5.80 12.50 -21.46
C VAL A 98 7.03 12.05 -20.65
N ILE A 99 8.23 12.47 -21.04
CA ILE A 99 9.47 12.10 -20.33
C ILE A 99 9.50 12.65 -18.90
N ASP A 100 8.92 13.83 -18.67
CA ASP A 100 8.92 14.50 -17.36
C ASP A 100 8.04 13.78 -16.33
N SER A 101 7.21 12.82 -16.75
CA SER A 101 6.42 11.98 -15.85
C SER A 101 7.06 10.63 -15.52
N MET A 102 8.31 10.40 -15.92
CA MET A 102 9.00 9.11 -15.76
C MET A 102 10.11 9.20 -14.71
N GLN A 103 10.40 8.08 -14.07
CA GLN A 103 11.61 7.91 -13.28
C GLN A 103 12.85 8.03 -14.18
N THR A 104 13.79 8.87 -13.77
CA THR A 104 15.11 9.02 -14.41
C THR A 104 16.02 7.84 -14.10
N ARG A 105 17.13 7.73 -14.85
CA ARG A 105 18.15 6.70 -14.56
C ARG A 105 18.78 6.86 -13.18
N MET A 106 19.03 8.09 -12.74
CA MET A 106 19.64 8.36 -11.43
C MET A 106 18.68 7.96 -10.31
N GLU A 107 17.41 8.34 -10.40
CA GLU A 107 16.39 7.90 -9.43
C GLU A 107 16.23 6.37 -9.41
N LEU A 108 16.34 5.70 -10.56
CA LEU A 108 16.35 4.24 -10.62
C LEU A 108 17.58 3.65 -9.92
N TYR A 109 18.77 4.22 -10.14
CA TYR A 109 20.01 3.75 -9.50
C TYR A 109 19.97 3.89 -7.99
N ASP A 110 19.47 5.02 -7.49
CA ASP A 110 19.27 5.24 -6.06
C ASP A 110 18.26 4.22 -5.50
N ALA A 111 17.15 3.97 -6.22
CA ALA A 111 16.11 3.04 -5.78
C ALA A 111 16.58 1.57 -5.70
N ILE A 112 17.53 1.16 -6.55
CA ILE A 112 18.06 -0.22 -6.57
C ILE A 112 19.45 -0.35 -5.92
N ASP A 113 19.93 0.71 -5.25
CA ASP A 113 21.24 0.78 -4.59
C ASP A 113 22.41 0.41 -5.52
N TYR A 114 22.32 0.81 -6.78
CA TYR A 114 23.20 0.35 -7.87
C TYR A 114 24.68 0.58 -7.55
N HIS A 115 25.04 1.79 -7.10
CA HIS A 115 26.42 2.16 -6.82
C HIS A 115 27.04 1.39 -5.66
N THR A 116 26.24 1.03 -4.64
CA THR A 116 26.72 0.19 -3.54
C THR A 116 27.05 -1.22 -4.03
N PHE A 117 26.22 -1.78 -4.91
CA PHE A 117 26.49 -3.08 -5.52
C PHE A 117 27.73 -3.05 -6.41
N GLU A 118 27.88 -2.02 -7.24
CA GLU A 118 29.05 -1.81 -8.11
C GLU A 118 30.35 -1.74 -7.30
N GLN A 119 30.40 -0.89 -6.26
CA GLN A 119 31.57 -0.77 -5.39
C GLN A 119 31.92 -2.08 -4.68
N LYS A 120 30.92 -2.84 -4.22
CA LYS A 120 31.14 -4.16 -3.59
C LYS A 120 31.72 -5.17 -4.58
N LEU A 121 31.20 -5.20 -5.81
CA LEU A 121 31.70 -6.07 -6.88
C LEU A 121 33.15 -5.72 -7.23
N ASP A 122 33.46 -4.44 -7.42
CA ASP A 122 34.81 -3.97 -7.72
C ASP A 122 35.81 -4.35 -6.62
N ALA A 123 35.46 -4.14 -5.35
CA ALA A 123 36.29 -4.54 -4.22
C ALA A 123 36.54 -6.06 -4.17
N LEU A 124 35.49 -6.87 -4.41
CA LEU A 124 35.59 -8.34 -4.43
C LEU A 124 36.49 -8.86 -5.55
N PHE A 125 36.43 -8.26 -6.74
CA PHE A 125 37.26 -8.68 -7.86
C PHE A 125 38.66 -8.09 -7.85
N ALA A 126 38.87 -6.95 -7.18
CA ALA A 126 40.20 -6.43 -6.90
C ALA A 126 40.99 -7.36 -5.94
N GLN A 127 40.32 -7.95 -4.94
CA GLN A 127 40.95 -8.90 -4.00
C GLN A 127 41.31 -10.26 -4.62
N LYS A 128 40.61 -10.70 -5.67
CA LYS A 128 40.92 -11.97 -6.38
C LYS A 128 42.09 -11.89 -7.36
N LYS A 129 42.64 -10.70 -7.61
CA LYS A 129 43.77 -10.48 -8.53
C LYS A 129 45.14 -10.44 -7.84
N GLY A 130 45.21 -10.67 -6.53
CA GLY A 130 46.46 -10.89 -5.77
C GLY A 130 46.58 -12.32 -5.31
#